data_AF-A0A0X8H278-F1
#
_entry.id   AF-A0A0X8H278-F1
#
_cell.length_a   1.000
_cell.length_b   1.000
_cell.length_c   1.000
_cell.angle_alpha   90.00
_cell.angle_beta   90.00
_cell.angle_gamma   90.00
#
_symmetry.space_group_name_H-M   'P 1'
#
loop_
_entity.id
_entity.type
_entity.pdbx_description
1 polymer ?
#
loop_
_entity_poly.entity_id
_entity_poly.type
_entity_poly.pdbx_seq_one_letter_code
_entity_poly.pdbx_strand_id
1 'polypeptide(L)'
;MKTTLETTLNHLMHHYGPLHWWPAENDIEMMLGAVLVQNTNWTNVEKALQNFNVPFEGQVILNLPLETLQTFIRPSGFYTRKSTTIHGLLMVSAV
;
A
#
# COMPACT_ATOMS: atom_id res chain seq x y z
N MET A 1 -28.71 -19.93 -10.53
CA MET A 1 -28.45 -19.17 -11.76
C MET A 1 -27.22 -18.32 -11.48
N LYS A 2 -26.04 -18.68 -12.02
CA LYS A 2 -24.85 -17.83 -11.84
C LYS A 2 -25.07 -16.54 -12.62
N THR A 3 -24.79 -15.40 -12.01
CA THR A 3 -24.96 -14.09 -12.65
C THR A 3 -24.00 -13.96 -13.84
N THR A 4 -24.36 -13.16 -14.85
CA THR A 4 -23.47 -12.86 -16.00
C THR A 4 -22.10 -12.35 -15.54
N LEU A 5 -22.06 -11.65 -14.40
CA LEU A 5 -20.84 -11.16 -13.77
C LEU A 5 -19.94 -12.30 -13.29
N GLU A 6 -20.49 -13.27 -12.54
CA GLU A 6 -19.73 -14.43 -12.06
C GLU A 6 -19.16 -15.25 -13.20
N THR A 7 -19.94 -15.49 -14.26
CA THR A 7 -19.46 -16.24 -15.43
C THR A 7 -18.31 -15.51 -16.12
N THR A 8 -18.44 -14.19 -16.29
CA THR A 8 -17.39 -13.36 -16.90
C THR A 8 -16.10 -13.36 -16.06
N LEU A 9 -16.22 -13.16 -14.75
CA LEU A 9 -15.07 -13.19 -13.83
C LEU A 9 -14.38 -14.56 -13.84
N ASN A 10 -15.14 -15.66 -13.84
CA ASN A 10 -14.58 -17.01 -13.89
C ASN A 10 -13.79 -17.24 -15.20
N HIS A 11 -14.28 -16.78 -16.35
CA HIS A 11 -13.54 -16.89 -17.62
C HIS A 11 -12.24 -16.09 -17.60
N LEU A 12 -12.28 -14.86 -17.09
CA LEU A 12 -11.08 -14.02 -16.97
C LEU A 12 -10.06 -14.64 -16.01
N MET A 13 -10.50 -15.11 -14.85
CA MET A 13 -9.64 -15.80 -13.90
C MET A 13 -9.05 -17.09 -14.46
N HIS A 14 -9.81 -17.86 -15.24
CA HIS A 14 -9.32 -19.08 -15.87
C HIS A 14 -8.28 -18.78 -16.96
N HIS A 15 -8.46 -17.69 -17.70
CA HIS A 15 -7.56 -17.31 -18.78
C HIS A 15 -6.25 -16.67 -18.27
N TYR A 16 -6.34 -15.74 -17.33
CA TYR A 16 -5.19 -14.98 -16.84
C TYR A 16 -4.53 -15.57 -15.59
N GLY A 17 -5.23 -16.41 -14.84
CA GLY A 17 -4.75 -16.95 -13.57
C GLY A 17 -4.58 -15.88 -12.47
N PRO A 18 -3.77 -16.15 -11.44
CA PRO A 18 -3.42 -15.18 -10.42
C PRO A 18 -2.66 -14.00 -11.01
N LEU A 19 -3.28 -12.82 -11.04
CA LEU A 19 -2.71 -11.63 -11.67
C LEU A 19 -1.64 -10.92 -10.84
N HIS A 20 -1.50 -11.24 -9.54
CA HIS A 20 -0.61 -10.54 -8.60
C HIS A 20 -0.65 -9.02 -8.78
N TRP A 21 -1.86 -8.49 -9.01
CA TRP A 21 -2.09 -7.14 -9.53
C TRP A 21 -1.64 -6.03 -8.57
N TRP A 22 -1.42 -6.37 -7.30
CA TRP A 22 -0.86 -5.50 -6.29
C TRP A 22 0.51 -6.04 -5.86
N PRO A 23 1.62 -5.36 -6.19
CA PRO A 23 2.94 -5.82 -5.81
C PRO A 23 3.22 -5.39 -4.37
N ALA A 24 3.19 -6.35 -3.46
CA ALA A 24 3.62 -6.19 -2.08
C ALA A 24 4.23 -7.50 -1.59
N GLU A 25 5.34 -7.42 -0.88
CA GLU A 25 6.02 -8.57 -0.28
C GLU A 25 5.35 -9.01 1.02
N ASN A 26 4.70 -8.09 1.74
CA ASN A 26 3.99 -8.38 2.99
C ASN A 26 2.78 -7.46 3.22
N ASP A 27 2.00 -7.78 4.25
CA ASP A 27 0.76 -7.05 4.58
C ASP A 27 1.00 -5.58 4.94
N ILE A 28 2.15 -5.26 5.57
CA ILE A 28 2.49 -3.89 5.95
C ILE A 28 2.78 -3.05 4.71
N GLU A 29 3.57 -3.56 3.76
CA GLU A 29 3.81 -2.90 2.48
C GLU A 29 2.50 -2.71 1.70
N MET A 30 1.63 -3.73 1.68
CA MET A 30 0.30 -3.64 1.05
C MET A 30 -0.54 -2.51 1.67
N MET A 31 -0.59 -2.44 3.01
CA MET A 31 -1.31 -1.41 3.75
C MET A 31 -0.75 0.00 3.47
N LEU A 32 0.57 0.15 3.45
CA LEU A 32 1.21 1.42 3.08
C LEU A 32 0.83 1.82 1.66
N GLY A 33 1.00 0.93 0.69
CA GLY A 33 0.63 1.19 -0.71
C GLY A 33 -0.84 1.64 -0.85
N ALA A 34 -1.75 1.02 -0.10
CA ALA A 34 -3.18 1.33 -0.15
C ALA A 34 -3.49 2.76 0.35
N VAL A 35 -2.70 3.27 1.30
CA VAL A 35 -2.78 4.68 1.72
C VAL A 35 -2.10 5.59 0.68
N LEU A 36 -0.96 5.17 0.15
CA LEU A 36 -0.14 5.99 -0.75
C LEU A 36 -0.79 6.21 -2.12
N VAL A 37 -1.60 5.29 -2.64
CA VAL A 37 -2.27 5.41 -3.94
C VAL A 37 -3.39 6.47 -3.97
N GLN A 38 -3.86 6.92 -2.80
CA GLN A 38 -4.95 7.89 -2.70
C GLN A 38 -4.55 9.22 -3.35
N ASN A 39 -5.25 9.60 -4.42
CA ASN A 39 -4.97 10.80 -5.25
C ASN A 39 -3.54 10.84 -5.82
N THR A 40 -2.98 9.68 -6.19
CA THR A 40 -1.58 9.54 -6.62
C THR A 40 -1.46 8.50 -7.73
N ASN A 41 -0.63 8.77 -8.74
CA ASN A 41 -0.31 7.76 -9.75
C ASN A 41 0.61 6.66 -9.19
N TRP A 42 0.53 5.46 -9.75
CA TRP A 42 1.30 4.31 -9.25
C TRP A 42 2.82 4.55 -9.27
N THR A 43 3.36 5.19 -10.31
CA THR A 43 4.79 5.52 -10.42
C THR A 43 5.31 6.33 -9.23
N ASN A 44 4.49 7.21 -8.65
CA ASN A 44 4.88 7.97 -7.46
C ASN A 44 4.71 7.17 -6.16
N VAL A 45 3.81 6.19 -6.13
CA VAL A 45 3.71 5.22 -5.03
C VAL A 45 4.95 4.34 -5.00
N GLU A 46 5.37 3.81 -6.15
CA GLU A 46 6.59 3.00 -6.28
C GLU A 46 7.82 3.78 -5.80
N LYS A 47 7.98 5.03 -6.25
CA LYS A 47 9.07 5.91 -5.76
C LYS A 47 9.02 6.11 -4.24
N ALA A 48 7.82 6.28 -3.68
CA ALA A 48 7.65 6.45 -2.24
C ALA A 48 8.02 5.18 -1.46
N LEU A 49 7.63 4.00 -1.94
CA LEU A 49 7.97 2.71 -1.33
C LEU A 49 9.47 2.42 -1.47
N GLN A 50 10.07 2.69 -2.62
CA GLN A 50 11.52 2.54 -2.88
C GLN A 50 12.40 3.45 -2.00
N ASN A 51 11.86 4.54 -1.44
CA ASN A 51 12.61 5.41 -0.55
C ASN A 51 12.82 4.82 0.85
N PHE A 52 12.05 3.79 1.23
CA PHE A 52 12.24 3.13 2.53
C PHE A 52 13.59 2.41 2.54
N ASN A 53 14.43 2.78 3.49
CA ASN A 53 15.70 2.11 3.78
C ASN A 53 15.62 1.24 5.04
N VAL A 54 14.40 0.92 5.47
CA VAL A 54 14.07 0.08 6.62
C VAL A 54 13.06 -0.98 6.19
N PRO A 55 12.99 -2.13 6.88
CA PRO A 55 11.97 -3.14 6.60
C PRO A 55 10.54 -2.60 6.72
N PHE A 56 9.63 -3.12 5.89
CA PHE A 56 8.19 -2.88 6.04
C PHE A 56 7.62 -3.69 7.20
N GLU A 57 7.98 -3.27 8.42
CA GLU A 57 7.48 -3.83 9.67
C GLU A 57 6.77 -2.73 10.47
N GLY A 58 5.60 -3.05 11.02
CA GLY A 58 4.76 -2.08 11.72
C GLY A 58 5.52 -1.34 12.83
N GLN A 59 6.21 -2.08 13.70
CA GLN A 59 6.97 -1.49 14.81
C GLN A 59 8.15 -0.63 14.33
N VAL A 60 8.83 -1.04 13.25
CA VAL A 60 9.94 -0.28 12.68
C VAL A 60 9.45 1.05 12.14
N ILE A 61 8.34 1.05 11.39
CA ILE A 61 7.75 2.26 10.83
C ILE A 61 7.19 3.17 11.94
N LEU A 62 6.53 2.61 12.95
CA LEU A 62 5.99 3.38 14.09
C LEU A 62 7.08 4.08 14.90
N ASN A 63 8.29 3.52 14.93
CA ASN A 63 9.45 4.08 15.62
C ASN A 63 10.21 5.15 14.82
N LEU A 64 9.89 5.34 13.52
CA LEU A 64 10.51 6.40 12.73
C LEU A 64 10.05 7.78 13.23
N PRO A 65 10.92 8.80 13.21
CA PRO A 65 10.47 10.19 13.29
C PRO A 65 9.44 10.46 12.18
N LEU A 66 8.38 11.20 12.52
CA LEU A 66 7.30 11.45 11.57
C LEU A 66 7.81 12.18 10.32
N GLU A 67 8.78 13.06 10.47
CA GLU A 67 9.46 13.80 9.40
C GLU A 67 10.23 12.86 8.46
N THR A 68 10.81 11.79 9.00
CA THR A 68 11.49 10.76 8.21
C THR A 68 10.48 10.00 7.35
N LEU A 69 9.37 9.56 7.95
CA LEU A 69 8.28 8.90 7.21
C LEU A 69 7.73 9.81 6.11
N GLN A 70 7.49 11.09 6.42
CA GLN A 70 7.04 12.09 5.45
C GLN A 70 8.02 12.28 4.30
N THR A 71 9.32 12.20 4.57
CA THR A 71 10.37 12.30 3.55
C THR A 71 10.30 11.12 2.59
N PHE A 72 10.18 9.89 3.11
CA PHE A 72 10.07 8.69 2.26
C PHE A 72 8.85 8.76 1.36
N ILE A 73 7.69 9.15 1.90
CA ILE A 73 6.43 9.13 1.16
C ILE A 73 6.12 10.41 0.38
N ARG A 74 7.03 11.39 0.39
CA ARG A 74 6.86 12.71 -0.27
C ARG A 74 6.44 12.63 -1.74
N PRO A 75 6.97 11.70 -2.59
CA PRO A 75 6.55 11.57 -3.98
C PRO A 75 5.04 11.32 -4.14
N SER A 76 4.40 10.73 -3.13
CA SER A 76 2.97 10.39 -3.20
C SER A 76 2.03 11.58 -3.03
N GLY A 77 2.52 12.78 -2.68
CA GLY A 77 1.64 13.94 -2.43
C GLY A 77 0.75 13.77 -1.18
N PHE A 78 0.23 14.87 -0.63
CA PHE A 78 -0.50 14.87 0.65
C PHE A 78 0.21 14.11 1.79
N TYR A 79 1.54 14.06 1.74
CA TYR A 79 2.38 13.19 2.56
C TYR A 79 2.22 13.45 4.06
N THR A 80 1.94 14.68 4.49
CA THR A 80 1.63 14.97 5.90
C THR A 80 0.39 14.21 6.37
N ARG A 81 -0.73 14.30 5.65
CA ARG A 81 -1.96 13.56 5.99
C ARG A 81 -1.75 12.06 5.89
N LYS A 82 -1.07 11.60 4.83
CA LYS A 82 -0.78 10.18 4.63
C LYS A 82 0.10 9.61 5.74
N SER A 83 1.09 10.37 6.22
CA SER A 83 1.96 9.94 7.33
C SER A 83 1.16 9.71 8.62
N THR A 84 0.22 10.59 8.94
CA THR A 84 -0.68 10.42 10.09
C THR A 84 -1.61 9.23 9.90
N THR A 85 -2.16 9.03 8.70
CA THR A 85 -3.00 7.86 8.39
C THR A 85 -2.22 6.55 8.54
N ILE A 86 -1.00 6.48 8.01
CA ILE A 86 -0.13 5.30 8.13
C ILE A 86 0.14 5.01 9.61
N HIS A 87 0.53 6.02 10.39
CA HIS A 87 0.83 5.84 11.81
C HIS A 87 -0.39 5.33 12.59
N GLY A 88 -1.56 5.95 12.39
CA GLY A 88 -2.81 5.52 13.01
C GLY A 88 -3.25 4.11 12.59
N LEU A 89 -3.09 3.77 11.31
CA LEU A 89 -3.42 2.44 10.79
C LEU A 89 -2.55 1.34 11.43
N LEU A 90 -1.24 1.59 11.54
CA LEU A 90 -0.29 0.64 12.13
C LEU A 90 -0.46 0.50 13.64
N MET A 91 -0.85 1.57 14.35
CA MET A 91 -1.15 1.50 15.78
C MET A 91 -2.32 0.57 16.11
N VAL A 92 -3.38 0.59 15.29
CA VAL A 92 -4.57 -0.27 15.51
C VAL A 92 -4.30 -1.73 15.18
N SER A 93 -3.35 -1.99 14.27
CA SER A 93 -3.02 -3.33 13.77
C SER A 93 -1.94 -4.04 14.60
N ALA A 94 -1.33 -3.33 15.57
CA ALA A 94 -0.31 -3.85 16.49
C ALA A 94 -0.90 -4.41 17.80
N VAL A 95 -2.21 -4.68 17.84
CA VAL A 95 -2.96 -5.28 18.96
C VAL A 95 -3.48 -6.66 18.58
#